data_AF-A0A1F6HWB2-F1
#
_entry.id   AF-A0A1F6HWB2-F1
#
_cell.length_a   1.000
_cell.length_b   1.000
_cell.length_c   1.000
_cell.angle_alpha   90.00
_cell.angle_beta   90.00
_cell.angle_gamma   90.00
#
_symmetry.space_group_name_H-M   'P 1'
#
loop_
_entity.id
_entity.type
_entity.pdbx_description
1 polymer ?
#
loop_
_entity_poly.entity_id
_entity_poly.type
_entity_poly.pdbx_seq_one_letter_code
_entity_poly.pdbx_strand_id
1 'polypeptide(L)'
;MRKDHKFSKSEAIKFGLTITKRELKFFIGIFVIFILVNFAFNILAKDISQSFPFYFSIIVTIALSLVGTILQMGLIKISLNFLDNKKSQHIDLFTTHRPVFKFLTASILYGLIVFAGFILLVIPGIIWAIKFQFYSYLIVDKEMGPIEALKKSSQITKGVKLDLLVFSFLLTGINILGVLAFGIGLILTIPTTIIATAFVYRKLLSKTSGV
;
A
#
# COMPACT_ATOMS: atom_id res chain seq x y z
N MET A 1 3.14 4.39 34.25
CA MET A 1 3.62 4.69 32.87
C MET A 1 2.69 4.03 31.87
N ARG A 2 2.02 4.84 31.03
CA ARG A 2 0.81 4.53 30.25
C ARG A 2 1.12 3.57 29.08
N LYS A 3 0.52 2.37 29.06
CA LYS A 3 0.77 1.26 28.10
C LYS A 3 -0.22 1.23 26.91
N ASP A 4 -0.86 2.36 26.58
CA ASP A 4 -2.11 2.35 25.81
C ASP A 4 -1.95 2.72 24.32
N HIS A 5 -0.71 2.78 23.82
CA HIS A 5 -0.43 3.16 22.43
C HIS A 5 -0.46 1.99 21.45
N LYS A 6 -0.63 0.75 21.93
CA LYS A 6 -0.54 -0.43 21.07
C LYS A 6 -1.88 -0.73 20.40
N PHE A 7 -1.87 -0.84 19.08
CA PHE A 7 -2.93 -1.55 18.35
C PHE A 7 -2.68 -3.05 18.49
N SER A 8 -3.74 -3.87 18.52
CA SER A 8 -3.56 -5.32 18.54
C SER A 8 -3.25 -5.82 17.13
N LYS A 9 -2.06 -6.41 16.96
CA LYS A 9 -1.58 -6.95 15.67
C LYS A 9 -2.45 -8.13 15.23
N SER A 10 -2.80 -9.00 16.18
CA SER A 10 -3.68 -10.15 15.95
C SER A 10 -5.09 -9.70 15.57
N GLU A 11 -5.62 -8.67 16.23
CA GLU A 11 -6.91 -8.07 15.87
C GLU A 11 -6.89 -7.53 14.44
N ALA A 12 -5.85 -6.78 14.05
CA ALA A 12 -5.71 -6.24 12.70
C ALA A 12 -5.62 -7.35 11.62
N ILE A 13 -4.82 -8.40 11.86
CA ILE A 13 -4.67 -9.53 10.93
C ILE A 13 -5.98 -10.32 10.84
N LYS A 14 -6.62 -10.64 11.97
CA LYS A 14 -7.90 -11.34 12.00
C LYS A 14 -8.98 -10.54 11.28
N PHE A 15 -9.04 -9.23 11.50
CA PHE A 15 -9.95 -8.35 10.80
C PHE A 15 -9.70 -8.38 9.29
N GLY A 16 -8.46 -8.18 8.85
CA GLY A 16 -8.08 -8.27 7.44
C GLY A 16 -8.46 -9.61 6.80
N LEU A 17 -8.23 -10.71 7.53
CA LEU A 17 -8.57 -12.05 7.07
C LEU A 17 -10.09 -12.26 6.98
N THR A 18 -10.86 -11.78 7.95
CA THR A 18 -12.33 -11.87 7.95
C THR A 18 -12.94 -11.13 6.76
N ILE A 19 -12.51 -9.89 6.52
CA ILE A 19 -12.99 -9.10 5.37
C ILE A 19 -12.58 -9.77 4.06
N THR A 20 -11.34 -10.23 3.95
CA THR A 20 -10.86 -10.91 2.75
C THR A 20 -11.66 -12.17 2.44
N LYS A 21 -11.92 -13.01 3.46
CA LYS A 21 -12.73 -14.22 3.30
C LYS A 21 -14.17 -13.91 2.91
N ARG A 22 -14.76 -12.86 3.49
CA ARG A 22 -16.12 -12.41 3.17
C ARG A 22 -16.22 -11.92 1.73
N GLU A 23 -15.26 -11.11 1.29
CA GLU A 23 -15.22 -10.51 -0.05
C GLU A 23 -14.32 -11.29 -1.01
N LEU A 24 -14.14 -12.60 -0.80
CA LEU A 24 -13.13 -13.38 -1.53
C LEU A 24 -13.35 -13.34 -3.05
N LYS A 25 -14.60 -13.44 -3.50
CA LYS A 25 -14.97 -13.35 -4.93
C LYS A 25 -14.55 -12.01 -5.54
N PHE A 26 -14.71 -10.93 -4.79
CA PHE A 26 -14.31 -9.60 -5.22
C PHE A 26 -12.79 -9.52 -5.41
N PHE A 27 -12.02 -10.01 -4.44
CA PHE A 27 -10.55 -10.05 -4.52
C PHE A 27 -10.01 -10.99 -5.58
N ILE A 28 -10.67 -12.13 -5.84
CA ILE A 28 -10.34 -12.99 -6.99
C ILE A 28 -10.50 -12.20 -8.29
N GLY A 29 -11.59 -11.46 -8.46
CA GLY A 29 -11.79 -10.60 -9.64
C GLY A 29 -10.68 -9.55 -9.80
N ILE A 30 -10.27 -8.90 -8.70
CA ILE A 30 -9.13 -7.98 -8.70
C ILE A 30 -7.84 -8.68 -9.11
N PHE A 31 -7.59 -9.88 -8.58
CA PHE A 31 -6.38 -10.64 -8.88
C PHE A 31 -6.32 -11.05 -10.36
N VAL A 32 -7.46 -11.45 -10.95
CA VAL A 32 -7.58 -11.72 -12.39
C VAL A 32 -7.30 -10.46 -13.21
N ILE A 33 -7.89 -9.32 -12.85
CA ILE A 33 -7.61 -8.03 -13.52
C ILE A 33 -6.11 -7.71 -13.43
N PHE A 34 -5.50 -7.89 -12.25
CA PHE A 34 -4.07 -7.65 -12.06
C PHE A 34 -3.20 -8.57 -12.93
N ILE A 35 -3.53 -9.86 -13.03
CA ILE A 35 -2.84 -10.80 -13.93
C ILE A 35 -2.97 -10.36 -15.39
N LEU A 36 -4.19 -10.04 -15.84
CA LEU A 36 -4.45 -9.61 -17.22
C LEU A 36 -3.70 -8.33 -17.57
N VAL A 37 -3.72 -7.35 -16.67
CA VAL A 37 -2.96 -6.10 -16.82
C VAL A 37 -1.47 -6.42 -16.90
N ASN A 38 -0.91 -7.20 -15.97
CA ASN A 38 0.52 -7.53 -16.02
C ASN A 38 0.90 -8.31 -17.28
N PHE A 39 0.06 -9.23 -17.74
CA PHE A 39 0.31 -10.00 -18.96
C PHE A 39 0.33 -9.09 -20.19
N ALA A 40 -0.67 -8.21 -20.34
CA ALA A 40 -0.71 -7.21 -21.40
C ALA A 40 0.51 -6.28 -21.36
N PHE A 41 0.91 -5.85 -20.15
CA PHE A 41 2.09 -5.02 -19.94
C PHE A 41 3.38 -5.71 -20.37
N ASN A 42 3.55 -6.99 -20.06
CA ASN A 42 4.74 -7.74 -20.44
C ASN A 42 4.86 -7.90 -21.95
N ILE A 43 3.75 -8.16 -22.65
CA ILE A 43 3.72 -8.23 -24.12
C ILE A 43 4.11 -6.86 -24.70
N LEU A 44 3.41 -5.80 -24.28
CA LEU A 44 3.66 -4.45 -24.77
C LEU A 44 5.11 -4.00 -24.49
N ALA A 45 5.62 -4.23 -23.28
CA ALA A 45 6.98 -3.86 -22.92
C ALA A 45 8.03 -4.62 -23.74
N LYS A 46 7.81 -5.92 -24.00
CA LYS A 46 8.71 -6.73 -24.81
C LYS A 46 8.75 -6.22 -26.25
N ASP A 47 7.60 -6.04 -26.88
CA ASP A 47 7.50 -5.56 -28.27
C ASP A 47 8.14 -4.18 -28.42
N ILE A 48 7.93 -3.31 -27.41
CA ILE A 48 8.45 -1.96 -27.42
C ILE A 48 9.97 -1.93 -27.25
N SER A 49 10.52 -2.74 -26.35
CA SER A 49 11.97 -2.81 -26.13
C SER A 49 12.75 -3.37 -27.31
N GLN A 50 12.12 -4.21 -28.13
CA GLN A 50 12.76 -4.80 -29.32
C GLN A 50 12.60 -3.94 -30.58
N SER A 51 11.50 -3.17 -30.67
CA SER A 51 11.16 -2.44 -31.90
C SER A 51 11.54 -0.95 -31.87
N PHE A 52 11.74 -0.36 -30.69
CA PHE A 52 11.96 1.07 -30.55
C PHE A 52 13.29 1.41 -29.84
N PRO A 53 13.84 2.61 -30.09
CA PRO A 53 14.99 3.11 -29.37
C PRO A 53 14.75 3.24 -27.86
N PHE A 54 15.84 3.15 -27.09
CA PHE A 54 15.82 3.15 -25.64
C PHE A 54 15.01 4.30 -24.99
N TYR A 55 15.08 5.51 -25.55
CA TYR A 55 14.33 6.66 -25.01
C TYR A 55 12.81 6.50 -25.12
N PHE A 56 12.31 5.82 -26.15
CA PHE A 56 10.88 5.52 -26.29
C PHE A 56 10.46 4.45 -25.28
N SER A 57 11.29 3.43 -25.06
CA SER A 57 11.04 2.41 -24.02
C SER A 57 10.95 3.03 -22.62
N ILE A 58 11.76 4.06 -22.32
CA ILE A 58 11.67 4.80 -21.05
C ILE A 58 10.31 5.48 -20.91
N ILE A 59 9.87 6.23 -21.93
CA ILE A 59 8.60 6.96 -21.90
C ILE A 59 7.43 5.99 -21.66
N VAL A 60 7.43 4.86 -22.37
CA VAL A 60 6.38 3.86 -22.21
C VAL A 60 6.44 3.21 -20.83
N THR A 61 7.63 2.87 -20.32
CA THR A 61 7.80 2.33 -18.97
C THR A 61 7.26 3.28 -17.90
N ILE A 62 7.51 4.59 -18.05
CA ILE A 62 6.95 5.62 -17.17
C ILE A 62 5.43 5.63 -17.26
N ALA A 63 4.86 5.62 -18.47
CA ALA A 63 3.40 5.60 -18.66
C ALA A 63 2.75 4.34 -18.04
N LEU A 64 3.38 3.17 -18.20
CA LEU A 64 2.96 1.91 -17.59
C LEU A 64 3.05 1.99 -16.05
N SER A 65 4.10 2.60 -15.50
CA SER A 65 4.24 2.77 -14.04
C SER A 65 3.11 3.59 -13.41
N LEU A 66 2.53 4.55 -14.16
CA LEU A 66 1.39 5.34 -13.71
C LEU A 66 0.13 4.48 -13.54
N VAL A 67 -0.11 3.53 -14.44
CA VAL A 67 -1.23 2.59 -14.31
C VAL A 67 -1.08 1.73 -13.05
N GLY A 68 0.13 1.23 -12.78
CA GLY A 68 0.42 0.49 -11.55
C GLY A 68 0.17 1.33 -10.29
N THR A 69 0.52 2.62 -10.33
CA THR A 69 0.27 3.58 -9.25
C THR A 69 -1.23 3.79 -9.03
N ILE A 70 -2.02 3.94 -10.10
CA ILE A 70 -3.47 4.07 -10.03
C ILE A 70 -4.09 2.83 -9.39
N LEU A 71 -3.69 1.62 -9.81
CA LEU A 71 -4.15 0.37 -9.22
C LEU A 71 -3.83 0.29 -7.73
N GLN A 72 -2.62 0.69 -7.32
CA GLN A 72 -2.23 0.72 -5.91
C GLN A 72 -3.11 1.67 -5.09
N MET A 73 -3.38 2.87 -5.59
CA MET A 73 -4.28 3.83 -4.92
C MET A 73 -5.72 3.30 -4.84
N GLY A 74 -6.20 2.67 -5.92
CA GLY A 74 -7.51 2.03 -5.96
C GLY A 74 -7.64 0.93 -4.91
N LEU A 75 -6.64 0.07 -4.75
CA LEU A 75 -6.61 -0.96 -3.70
C LEU A 75 -6.66 -0.35 -2.29
N ILE A 76 -5.92 0.72 -2.05
CA ILE A 76 -5.98 1.46 -0.78
C ILE A 76 -7.40 2.00 -0.57
N LYS A 77 -8.00 2.64 -1.58
CA LYS A 77 -9.35 3.19 -1.50
C LYS A 77 -10.39 2.13 -1.17
N ILE A 78 -10.34 0.99 -1.86
CA ILE A 78 -11.24 -0.14 -1.64
C ILE A 78 -11.06 -0.70 -0.22
N SER A 79 -9.82 -0.84 0.25
CA SER A 79 -9.56 -1.30 1.63
C SER A 79 -10.20 -0.37 2.66
N LEU A 80 -10.07 0.95 2.48
CA LEU A 80 -10.70 1.95 3.35
C LEU A 80 -12.23 1.90 3.27
N ASN A 81 -12.78 1.71 2.07
CA ASN A 81 -14.23 1.56 1.89
C ASN A 81 -14.77 0.33 2.64
N PHE A 82 -14.07 -0.80 2.62
CA PHE A 82 -14.47 -1.98 3.39
C PHE A 82 -14.44 -1.75 4.91
N LEU A 83 -13.52 -0.93 5.39
CA LEU A 83 -13.51 -0.50 6.80
C LEU A 83 -14.68 0.43 7.13
N ASP A 84 -15.04 1.29 6.18
CA ASP A 84 -16.17 2.23 6.30
C ASP A 84 -17.53 1.56 6.02
N ASN A 85 -17.58 0.23 5.81
CA ASN A 85 -18.77 -0.52 5.37
C ASN A 85 -19.42 0.02 4.08
N LYS A 86 -18.63 0.63 3.20
CA LYS A 86 -19.06 1.09 1.88
C LYS A 86 -18.90 -0.03 0.86
N LYS A 87 -19.87 -0.14 -0.06
CA LYS A 87 -19.75 -1.04 -1.22
C LYS A 87 -18.62 -0.54 -2.11
N SER A 88 -17.80 -1.48 -2.61
CA SER A 88 -16.75 -1.19 -3.58
C SER A 88 -16.98 -2.04 -4.83
N GLN A 89 -16.67 -1.47 -5.99
CA GLN A 89 -16.75 -2.12 -7.29
C GLN A 89 -15.36 -2.25 -7.91
N HIS A 90 -15.17 -3.18 -8.86
CA HIS A 90 -13.88 -3.36 -9.52
C HIS A 90 -13.42 -2.10 -10.27
N ILE A 91 -14.36 -1.26 -10.74
CA ILE A 91 -14.06 0.02 -11.36
C ILE A 91 -13.37 1.00 -10.40
N ASP A 92 -13.57 0.85 -9.08
CA ASP A 92 -12.95 1.71 -8.07
C ASP A 92 -11.42 1.61 -8.05
N LEU A 93 -10.87 0.55 -8.66
CA LEU A 93 -9.44 0.42 -8.92
C LEU A 93 -8.88 1.58 -9.76
N PHE A 94 -9.70 2.14 -10.65
CA PHE A 94 -9.29 3.16 -11.62
C PHE A 94 -9.88 4.54 -11.32
N THR A 95 -10.85 4.66 -10.40
CA THR A 95 -11.51 5.94 -10.09
C THR A 95 -10.64 6.89 -9.29
N THR A 96 -9.62 6.39 -8.59
CA THR A 96 -8.71 7.20 -7.75
C THR A 96 -7.60 7.83 -8.60
N HIS A 97 -7.96 8.65 -9.59
CA HIS A 97 -7.02 9.33 -10.48
C HIS A 97 -6.68 10.77 -10.04
N ARG A 98 -7.56 11.42 -9.27
CA ARG A 98 -7.40 12.84 -8.89
C ARG A 98 -6.10 13.15 -8.14
N PRO A 99 -5.70 12.40 -7.09
CA PRO A 99 -4.48 12.71 -6.37
C PRO A 99 -3.24 12.02 -6.95
N VAL A 100 -3.25 11.48 -8.19
CA VAL A 100 -2.11 10.71 -8.76
C VAL A 100 -0.81 11.50 -8.69
N PHE A 101 -0.82 12.78 -9.06
CA PHE A 101 0.37 13.63 -8.99
C PHE A 101 0.84 13.86 -7.55
N LYS A 102 -0.09 14.06 -6.61
CA LYS A 102 0.25 14.19 -5.18
C LYS A 102 0.84 12.89 -4.63
N PHE A 103 0.28 11.75 -5.03
CA PHE A 103 0.77 10.44 -4.67
C PHE A 103 2.18 10.21 -5.22
N LEU A 104 2.39 10.42 -6.51
CA LEU A 104 3.67 10.20 -7.17
C LEU A 104 4.77 11.07 -6.56
N THR A 105 4.49 12.37 -6.37
CA THR A 105 5.45 13.28 -5.72
C THR A 105 5.75 12.84 -4.29
N ALA A 106 4.75 12.43 -3.50
CA ALA A 106 4.98 11.90 -2.17
C ALA A 106 5.77 10.58 -2.18
N SER A 107 5.52 9.69 -3.13
CA SER A 107 6.26 8.44 -3.32
C SER A 107 7.72 8.68 -3.67
N ILE A 108 8.01 9.66 -4.52
CA ILE A 108 9.39 10.07 -4.85
C ILE A 108 10.07 10.65 -3.62
N LEU A 109 9.43 11.59 -2.90
CA LEU A 109 9.97 12.15 -1.66
C LEU A 109 10.24 11.06 -0.61
N TYR A 110 9.27 10.16 -0.42
CA TYR A 110 9.40 9.02 0.48
C TYR A 110 10.59 8.12 0.07
N GLY A 111 10.69 7.78 -1.21
CA GLY A 111 11.78 6.98 -1.76
C GLY A 111 13.15 7.61 -1.51
N LEU A 112 13.28 8.91 -1.80
CA LEU A 112 14.52 9.66 -1.57
C LEU A 112 14.92 9.70 -0.09
N ILE A 113 13.94 9.94 0.80
CA ILE A 113 14.18 9.91 2.24
C ILE A 113 14.68 8.54 2.66
N VAL A 114 13.94 7.47 2.33
CA VAL A 114 14.29 6.10 2.73
C VAL A 114 15.64 5.68 2.15
N PHE A 115 15.91 6.04 0.89
CA PHE A 115 17.19 5.78 0.22
C PHE A 115 18.36 6.49 0.91
N ALA A 116 18.22 7.79 1.21
CA ALA A 116 19.22 8.53 1.99
C ALA A 116 19.41 7.91 3.38
N GLY A 117 18.33 7.40 3.99
CA GLY A 117 18.39 6.66 5.25
C GLY A 117 19.29 5.44 5.14
N PHE A 118 19.07 4.61 4.10
CA PHE A 118 19.89 3.43 3.84
C PHE A 118 21.34 3.73 3.46
N ILE A 119 21.61 4.84 2.75
CA ILE A 119 22.98 5.31 2.48
C ILE A 119 23.71 5.64 3.79
N LEU A 120 23.03 6.32 4.71
CA LEU A 120 23.62 6.66 6.00
C LEU A 120 23.90 5.39 6.81
N LEU A 121 22.87 4.57 7.06
CA LEU A 121 22.94 3.28 7.76
C LEU A 121 21.63 2.48 7.54
N VAL A 122 21.66 1.14 7.65
CA VAL A 122 20.45 0.30 7.49
C VAL A 122 19.33 0.66 8.50
N ILE A 123 19.70 0.96 9.75
CA ILE A 123 18.75 1.23 10.84
C ILE A 123 17.93 2.52 10.59
N PRO A 124 18.54 3.69 10.28
CA PRO A 124 17.82 4.89 9.85
C PRO A 124 16.87 4.67 8.67
N GLY A 125 17.28 3.91 7.66
CA GLY A 125 16.44 3.57 6.51
C GLY A 125 15.13 2.89 6.94
N ILE A 126 15.23 1.86 7.78
CA ILE A 126 14.07 1.14 8.33
C ILE A 126 13.20 2.08 9.18
N ILE A 127 13.80 2.90 10.03
CA ILE A 127 13.05 3.83 10.90
C ILE A 127 12.25 4.83 10.05
N TRP A 128 12.82 5.37 8.98
CA TRP A 128 12.13 6.32 8.11
C TRP A 128 11.07 5.65 7.25
N ALA A 129 11.31 4.43 6.76
CA ALA A 129 10.30 3.64 6.06
C ALA A 129 9.06 3.45 6.94
N ILE A 130 9.24 3.00 8.19
CA ILE A 130 8.14 2.83 9.14
C ILE A 130 7.47 4.16 9.52
N LYS A 131 8.25 5.23 9.68
CA LYS A 131 7.75 6.57 10.05
C LYS A 131 6.81 7.13 8.98
N PHE A 132 7.13 6.91 7.71
CA PHE A 132 6.41 7.51 6.60
C PHE A 132 5.45 6.57 5.88
N GLN A 133 5.39 5.27 6.23
CA GLN A 133 4.60 4.25 5.51
C GLN A 133 3.12 4.58 5.23
N PHE A 134 2.48 5.45 6.03
CA PHE A 134 1.06 5.79 5.88
C PHE A 134 0.80 7.00 4.99
N TYR A 135 1.83 7.58 4.35
CA TYR A 135 1.67 8.72 3.43
C TYR A 135 0.65 8.40 2.32
N SER A 136 0.70 7.18 1.78
CA SER A 136 -0.17 6.71 0.71
C SER A 136 -1.64 6.69 1.14
N TYR A 137 -1.92 6.18 2.35
CA TYR A 137 -3.25 6.16 2.94
C TYR A 137 -3.78 7.57 3.20
N LEU A 138 -2.95 8.49 3.70
CA LEU A 138 -3.34 9.87 3.97
C LEU A 138 -3.70 10.63 2.69
N ILE A 139 -2.98 10.40 1.60
CA ILE A 139 -3.28 11.02 0.29
C ILE A 139 -4.58 10.46 -0.27
N VAL A 140 -4.80 9.14 -0.19
CA VAL A 140 -6.01 8.50 -0.75
C VAL A 140 -7.27 8.78 0.10
N ASP A 141 -7.12 8.86 1.43
CA ASP A 141 -8.24 9.06 2.37
C ASP A 141 -8.59 10.53 2.59
N LYS A 142 -7.58 11.42 2.62
CA LYS A 142 -7.73 12.84 3.00
C LYS A 142 -7.29 13.83 1.91
N GLU A 143 -6.84 13.35 0.75
CA GLU A 143 -6.36 14.17 -0.37
C GLU A 143 -5.24 15.18 0.02
N MET A 144 -4.50 14.85 1.08
CA MET A 144 -3.42 15.68 1.63
C MET A 144 -2.33 15.98 0.61
N GLY A 145 -1.66 17.11 0.79
CA GLY A 145 -0.46 17.43 0.01
C GLY A 145 0.69 16.45 0.30
N PRO A 146 1.69 16.31 -0.60
CA PRO A 146 2.77 15.33 -0.45
C PRO A 146 3.55 15.47 0.87
N ILE A 147 3.97 16.69 1.17
CA ILE A 147 4.74 17.02 2.39
C ILE A 147 3.85 16.89 3.63
N GLU A 148 2.59 17.31 3.51
CA GLU A 148 1.61 17.23 4.60
C GLU A 148 1.33 15.77 5.00
N ALA A 149 1.14 14.89 4.01
CA ALA A 149 0.93 13.46 4.21
C ALA A 149 2.14 12.80 4.91
N LEU A 150 3.36 13.14 4.51
CA LEU A 150 4.57 12.65 5.17
C LEU A 150 4.68 13.15 6.62
N LYS A 151 4.42 14.44 6.86
CA LYS A 151 4.41 15.02 8.21
C LYS A 151 3.35 14.35 9.09
N LYS A 152 2.13 14.17 8.59
CA LYS A 152 1.05 13.52 9.32
C LYS A 152 1.32 12.03 9.55
N SER A 153 1.92 11.32 8.59
CA SER A 153 2.38 9.94 8.79
C SER A 153 3.39 9.85 9.94
N SER A 154 4.34 10.78 10.01
CA SER A 154 5.30 10.84 11.12
C SER A 154 4.64 11.07 12.48
N GLN A 155 3.52 11.80 12.51
CA GLN A 155 2.80 12.07 13.75
C GLN A 155 2.05 10.81 14.22
N ILE A 156 1.29 10.16 13.33
CA ILE A 156 0.48 8.98 13.69
C ILE A 156 1.33 7.73 13.99
N THR A 157 2.59 7.69 13.53
CA THR A 157 3.54 6.59 13.81
C THR A 157 4.42 6.85 15.04
N LYS A 158 4.36 8.05 15.63
CA LYS A 158 5.17 8.42 16.80
C LYS A 158 4.77 7.55 18.00
N GLY A 159 5.75 6.99 18.70
CA GLY A 159 5.52 6.14 19.87
C GLY A 159 5.12 4.68 19.58
N VAL A 160 4.89 4.31 18.31
CA VAL A 160 4.46 2.94 17.92
C VAL A 160 5.34 2.30 16.84
N LYS A 161 6.50 2.88 16.52
CA LYS A 161 7.37 2.42 15.43
C LYS A 161 7.81 0.96 15.58
N LEU A 162 8.19 0.56 16.80
CA LEU A 162 8.60 -0.82 17.08
C LEU A 162 7.43 -1.80 16.90
N ASP A 163 6.23 -1.38 17.30
CA ASP A 163 5.01 -2.15 17.10
C ASP A 163 4.64 -2.28 15.62
N LEU A 164 4.84 -1.23 14.83
CA LEU A 164 4.65 -1.25 13.38
C LEU A 164 5.69 -2.11 12.69
N LEU A 165 6.96 -2.06 13.12
CA LEU A 165 8.03 -2.91 12.59
C LEU A 165 7.69 -4.39 12.78
N VAL A 166 7.32 -4.80 14.00
CA VAL A 166 6.89 -6.18 14.27
C VAL A 166 5.66 -6.56 13.44
N PHE A 167 4.71 -5.64 13.28
CA PHE A 167 3.52 -5.87 12.45
C PHE A 167 3.88 -6.07 10.98
N SER A 168 4.79 -5.27 10.41
CA SER A 168 5.29 -5.44 9.05
C SER A 168 5.96 -6.80 8.87
N PHE A 169 6.79 -7.25 9.83
CA PHE A 169 7.39 -8.60 9.77
C PHE A 169 6.35 -9.71 9.81
N LEU A 170 5.30 -9.60 10.63
CA LEU A 170 4.21 -10.58 10.67
C LEU A 170 3.47 -10.65 9.33
N LEU A 171 3.15 -9.49 8.73
CA LEU A 171 2.49 -9.44 7.43
C LEU A 171 3.37 -10.01 6.32
N THR A 172 4.67 -9.69 6.31
CA THR A 172 5.63 -10.29 5.38
C THR A 172 5.70 -11.80 5.54
N GLY A 173 5.74 -12.31 6.77
CA GLY A 173 5.70 -13.76 7.03
C GLY A 173 4.42 -14.42 6.51
N ILE A 174 3.25 -13.79 6.71
CA ILE A 174 1.98 -14.25 6.17
C ILE A 174 2.00 -14.30 4.63
N ASN A 175 2.55 -13.26 3.98
CA ASN A 175 2.67 -13.25 2.52
C ASN A 175 3.64 -14.32 2.01
N ILE A 176 4.76 -14.56 2.70
CA ILE A 176 5.69 -15.65 2.37
C ILE A 176 4.98 -17.01 2.45
N LEU A 177 4.20 -17.27 3.51
CA LEU A 177 3.37 -18.48 3.59
C LEU A 177 2.37 -18.55 2.43
N GLY A 178 1.83 -17.42 1.99
CA GLY A 178 0.98 -17.32 0.81
C GLY A 178 1.69 -17.70 -0.49
N VAL A 179 2.95 -17.31 -0.66
CA VAL A 179 3.82 -17.73 -1.79
C VAL A 179 4.08 -19.23 -1.73
N LEU A 180 4.47 -19.75 -0.56
CA LEU A 180 4.78 -21.17 -0.37
C LEU A 180 3.57 -22.08 -0.63
N ALA A 181 2.34 -21.56 -0.48
CA ALA A 181 1.11 -22.22 -0.90
C ALA A 181 0.84 -22.09 -2.42
N PHE A 182 1.86 -22.36 -3.25
CA PHE A 182 1.83 -22.30 -4.73
C PHE A 182 1.31 -20.97 -5.31
N GLY A 183 1.49 -19.86 -4.59
CA GLY A 183 0.99 -18.53 -5.00
C GLY A 183 -0.53 -18.36 -4.90
N ILE A 184 -1.33 -19.43 -4.77
CA ILE A 184 -2.78 -19.34 -4.55
C ILE A 184 -3.07 -18.66 -3.20
N GLY A 185 -2.21 -18.89 -2.21
CA GLY A 185 -2.28 -18.19 -0.93
C GLY A 185 -2.11 -16.67 -1.03
N LEU A 186 -1.52 -16.13 -2.11
CA LEU A 186 -1.41 -14.69 -2.32
C LEU A 186 -2.75 -14.00 -2.52
N ILE A 187 -3.74 -14.71 -3.08
CA ILE A 187 -5.10 -14.21 -3.26
C ILE A 187 -5.74 -13.88 -1.90
N LEU A 188 -5.34 -14.58 -0.83
CA LEU A 188 -5.83 -14.33 0.52
C LEU A 188 -4.92 -13.37 1.29
N THR A 189 -3.61 -13.52 1.16
CA THR A 189 -2.63 -12.84 2.03
C THR A 189 -2.37 -11.39 1.63
N ILE A 190 -2.36 -11.07 0.33
CA ILE A 190 -2.22 -9.69 -0.17
C ILE A 190 -3.38 -8.79 0.30
N PRO A 191 -4.66 -9.11 0.02
CA PRO A 191 -5.77 -8.28 0.50
C PRO A 191 -5.86 -8.25 2.03
N THR A 192 -5.54 -9.36 2.71
CA THR A 192 -5.43 -9.37 4.18
C THR A 192 -4.41 -8.35 4.66
N THR A 193 -3.24 -8.27 4.01
CA THR A 193 -2.19 -7.31 4.32
C THR A 193 -2.65 -5.87 4.12
N ILE A 194 -3.30 -5.57 3.00
CA ILE A 194 -3.75 -4.20 2.68
C ILE A 194 -4.85 -3.76 3.66
N ILE A 195 -5.83 -4.63 3.95
CA ILE A 195 -6.93 -4.34 4.88
C ILE A 195 -6.42 -4.23 6.32
N ALA A 196 -5.53 -5.14 6.76
CA ALA A 196 -4.95 -5.06 8.10
C ALA A 196 -4.14 -3.77 8.28
N THR A 197 -3.40 -3.36 7.26
CA THR A 197 -2.67 -2.08 7.27
C THR A 197 -3.62 -0.88 7.29
N ALA A 198 -4.71 -0.91 6.52
CA ALA A 198 -5.77 0.10 6.56
C ALA A 198 -6.42 0.21 7.95
N PHE A 199 -6.62 -0.93 8.63
CA PHE A 199 -7.17 -0.98 9.99
C PHE A 199 -6.24 -0.33 11.01
N VAL A 200 -4.95 -0.64 10.95
CA VAL A 200 -3.94 0.01 11.78
C VAL A 200 -3.88 1.52 11.48
N TYR A 201 -3.90 1.91 10.21
CA TYR A 201 -3.96 3.31 9.80
C TYR A 201 -5.14 4.05 10.44
N ARG A 202 -6.38 3.54 10.30
CA ARG A 202 -7.58 4.15 10.91
C ARG A 202 -7.46 4.26 12.43
N LYS A 203 -6.96 3.21 13.09
CA LYS A 203 -6.80 3.16 14.57
C LYS A 203 -5.74 4.13 15.08
N LEU A 204 -4.65 4.34 14.34
CA LEU A 204 -3.62 5.33 14.69
C LEU A 204 -4.06 6.76 14.38
N LEU A 205 -4.77 6.96 13.27
CA LEU A 205 -5.30 8.27 12.87
C LEU A 205 -6.35 8.78 13.86
N SER A 206 -7.27 7.93 14.31
CA SER A 206 -8.31 8.32 15.27
C SER A 206 -7.72 8.73 16.63
N LYS A 207 -6.72 7.99 17.12
CA LYS A 207 -6.00 8.33 18.37
C LYS A 207 -5.24 9.65 18.30
N THR A 208 -4.70 9.98 17.12
CA THR A 208 -3.88 11.20 16.94
C THR A 208 -4.73 12.43 16.64
N SER A 209 -5.93 12.25 16.06
CA SER A 209 -6.86 13.35 15.74
C SER A 209 -7.86 13.62 16.86
N GLY A 210 -7.91 12.75 17.88
CA GLY A 210 -8.72 12.90 19.09
C GLY A 210 -8.00 13.61 20.25
N VAL A 211 -7.02 14.45 19.93
CA VAL A 211 -6.32 15.37 20.86
C VAL A 211 -6.45 16.78 20.31
#